data_AF-A0A081GLY5-F1
#
_entry.id   AF-A0A081GLY5-F1
#
_cell.length_a   1.000
_cell.length_b   1.000
_cell.length_c   1.000
_cell.angle_alpha   90.00
_cell.angle_beta   90.00
_cell.angle_gamma   90.00
#
_symmetry.space_group_name_H-M   'P 1'
#
loop_
_entity.id
_entity.type
_entity.pdbx_description
1 polymer ?
#
loop_
_entity_poly.entity_id
_entity_poly.type
_entity_poly.pdbx_seq_one_letter_code
_entity_poly.pdbx_strand_id
1 'polypeptide(L)'
;MTESSSPSAAGGMRPWWQPTFSHQHGPLVALLVSFLLGAAGAHRWTVDTTLALVVVLAAFQAEHPLVQQIRRRRSLQPRLLLWLGLYGAIAVGLGALLAWRSPTLIPLGILAVLVLALDALAVLQRRQRGLTHELIAFGAVALAGPFAWTVGSGSLEPEAAGLWGLCSLYFGSSVVLLKVRRDAAAGIAPALMAGALATALVSAGWWLGLLQPFEALAYGVALLKGAWLLSRLEPYRSASIGRVAAIESATALLFLVVAALGVLPATLEPLG
;
A
#
# COMPACT_ATOMS: atom_id res chain seq x y z
N MET A 1 -2.76 31.79 36.87
CA MET A 1 -2.52 30.95 35.68
C MET A 1 -2.25 31.88 34.52
N THR A 2 -0.97 32.06 34.19
CA THR A 2 -0.48 32.97 33.14
C THR A 2 -0.33 32.19 31.84
N GLU A 3 -1.13 32.54 30.83
CA GLU A 3 -0.99 32.04 29.46
C GLU A 3 0.34 32.52 28.86
N SER A 4 1.26 31.58 28.63
CA SER A 4 2.47 31.84 27.86
C SER A 4 2.12 31.89 26.37
N SER A 5 2.11 33.08 25.80
CA SER A 5 2.01 33.30 24.36
C SER A 5 3.26 32.78 23.66
N SER A 6 3.15 31.62 23.01
CA SER A 6 4.21 31.09 22.14
C SER A 6 4.44 32.02 20.94
N PRO A 7 5.68 32.39 20.62
CA PRO A 7 5.97 33.27 19.49
C PRO A 7 5.55 32.61 18.17
N SER A 8 4.82 33.38 17.36
CA SER A 8 4.47 33.06 15.97
C SER A 8 5.74 32.76 15.19
N ALA A 9 5.94 31.49 14.82
CA ALA A 9 7.09 31.05 14.05
C ALA A 9 7.10 31.79 12.70
N ALA A 10 8.06 32.70 12.54
CA ALA A 10 8.32 33.42 11.30
C ALA A 10 8.42 32.41 10.15
N GLY A 11 7.57 32.57 9.13
CA GLY A 11 7.47 31.69 7.98
C GLY A 11 8.71 31.75 7.11
N GLY A 12 9.76 31.02 7.49
CA GLY A 12 10.91 30.80 6.63
C GLY A 12 10.47 30.12 5.33
N MET A 13 10.71 30.78 4.20
CA MET A 13 10.49 30.20 2.88
C MET A 13 11.28 28.90 2.77
N ARG A 14 10.59 27.76 2.73
CA ARG A 14 11.25 26.47 2.52
C ARG A 14 11.91 26.49 1.14
N PRO A 15 13.20 26.13 1.03
CA PRO A 15 13.89 26.10 -0.25
C PRO A 15 13.17 25.23 -1.28
N TRP A 16 13.16 25.67 -2.53
CA TRP A 16 12.49 24.98 -3.64
C TRP A 16 13.16 23.65 -4.00
N TRP A 17 14.45 23.48 -3.70
CA TRP A 17 15.23 22.26 -3.89
C TRP A 17 15.05 21.21 -2.79
N GLN A 18 14.29 21.47 -1.73
CA GLN A 18 14.04 20.46 -0.71
C GLN A 18 13.04 19.41 -1.25
N PRO A 19 13.38 18.11 -1.21
CA PRO A 19 12.48 17.05 -1.66
C PRO A 19 11.17 17.04 -0.87
N THR A 20 10.08 16.71 -1.56
CA THR A 20 8.78 16.45 -0.93
C THR A 20 8.57 14.96 -0.83
N PHE A 21 8.90 14.40 0.33
CA PHE A 21 8.63 13.00 0.64
C PHE A 21 7.26 12.84 1.29
N SER A 22 6.57 11.74 0.94
CA SER A 22 5.40 11.31 1.70
C SER A 22 5.85 10.85 3.09
N HIS A 23 5.26 11.41 4.14
CA HIS A 23 5.49 10.99 5.53
C HIS A 23 4.55 9.85 5.95
N GLN A 24 3.83 9.24 5.02
CA GLN A 24 2.84 8.22 5.32
C GLN A 24 3.51 6.85 5.46
N HIS A 25 3.79 6.47 6.71
CA HIS A 25 4.45 5.20 7.03
C HIS A 25 3.63 3.97 6.61
N GLY A 26 2.32 3.99 6.85
CA GLY A 26 1.44 2.83 6.59
C GLY A 26 1.41 2.38 5.12
N PRO A 27 1.04 3.25 4.17
CA PRO A 27 1.06 2.93 2.75
C PRO A 27 2.45 2.53 2.23
N LEU A 28 3.54 3.11 2.76
CA LEU A 28 4.89 2.70 2.36
C LEU A 28 5.19 1.26 2.78
N VAL A 29 4.82 0.87 4.00
CA VAL A 29 4.95 -0.52 4.46
C VAL A 29 4.09 -1.45 3.59
N ALA A 30 2.86 -1.04 3.27
CA ALA A 30 1.98 -1.83 2.40
C ALA A 30 2.55 -2.02 0.99
N LEU A 31 3.15 -0.98 0.42
CA LEU A 31 3.83 -1.01 -0.88
C LEU A 31 4.98 -1.99 -0.86
N LEU A 32 5.88 -1.87 0.13
CA LEU A 32 7.08 -2.71 0.22
C LEU A 32 6.72 -4.18 0.48
N VAL A 33 5.79 -4.45 1.41
CA VAL A 33 5.34 -5.82 1.68
C VAL A 33 4.68 -6.44 0.44
N SER A 34 3.77 -5.72 -0.22
CA SER A 34 3.11 -6.24 -1.43
C SER A 34 4.11 -6.50 -2.55
N PHE A 35 5.04 -5.56 -2.78
CA PHE A 35 6.09 -5.70 -3.78
C PHE A 35 7.00 -6.91 -3.51
N LEU A 36 7.48 -7.05 -2.27
CA LEU A 36 8.37 -8.15 -1.88
C LEU A 36 7.67 -9.50 -2.00
N LEU A 37 6.38 -9.58 -1.68
CA LEU A 37 5.61 -10.81 -1.83
C LEU A 37 5.42 -11.19 -3.30
N GLY A 38 5.13 -10.20 -4.16
CA GLY A 38 5.07 -10.42 -5.61
C GLY A 38 6.42 -10.85 -6.21
N ALA A 39 7.51 -10.22 -5.80
CA ALA A 39 8.86 -10.59 -6.22
C ALA A 39 9.24 -12.00 -5.74
N ALA A 40 8.86 -12.38 -4.52
CA ALA A 40 9.08 -13.72 -3.99
C ALA A 40 8.35 -14.78 -4.83
N GLY A 41 7.13 -14.47 -5.29
CA GLY A 41 6.35 -15.38 -6.13
C GLY A 41 6.78 -15.52 -7.57
N ALA A 42 7.48 -14.53 -8.11
CA ALA A 42 8.20 -14.71 -9.35
C ALA A 42 9.45 -15.60 -9.22
N HIS A 43 9.87 -15.94 -7.98
CA HIS A 43 11.07 -16.74 -7.67
C HIS A 43 12.39 -16.20 -8.24
N ARG A 44 12.42 -14.95 -8.71
CA ARG A 44 13.55 -14.37 -9.42
C ARG A 44 13.71 -12.92 -9.02
N TRP A 45 14.92 -12.58 -8.57
CA TRP A 45 15.32 -11.19 -8.37
C TRP A 45 16.27 -10.78 -9.49
N THR A 46 15.80 -9.95 -10.42
CA THR A 46 16.60 -9.48 -11.55
C THR A 46 16.88 -7.98 -11.45
N VAL A 47 17.67 -7.45 -12.37
CA VAL A 47 17.84 -6.00 -12.54
C VAL A 47 16.48 -5.36 -12.83
N ASP A 48 15.61 -6.03 -13.59
CA ASP A 48 14.28 -5.51 -13.94
C ASP A 48 13.37 -5.47 -12.71
N THR A 49 13.46 -6.43 -11.79
CA THR A 49 12.80 -6.36 -10.47
C THR A 49 13.29 -5.15 -9.67
N THR A 50 14.59 -4.85 -9.71
CA THR A 50 15.16 -3.67 -9.02
C THR A 50 14.65 -2.37 -9.64
N LEU A 51 14.57 -2.29 -10.97
CA LEU A 51 13.97 -1.16 -11.68
C LEU A 51 12.47 -1.03 -11.36
N ALA A 52 11.76 -2.14 -11.25
CA ALA A 52 10.35 -2.16 -10.86
C ALA A 52 10.15 -1.59 -9.45
N LEU A 53 11.04 -1.89 -8.50
CA LEU A 53 11.02 -1.30 -7.16
C LEU A 53 11.18 0.23 -7.24
N VAL A 54 12.10 0.72 -8.06
CA VAL A 54 12.29 2.16 -8.30
C VAL A 54 11.04 2.78 -8.91
N VAL A 55 10.39 2.12 -9.87
CA VAL A 55 9.13 2.58 -10.48
C VAL A 55 8.04 2.74 -9.43
N VAL A 56 7.77 1.72 -8.61
CA VAL A 56 6.67 1.78 -7.63
C VAL A 56 6.95 2.82 -6.54
N LEU A 57 8.20 2.94 -6.09
CA LEU A 57 8.59 3.97 -5.12
C LEU A 57 8.48 5.38 -5.72
N ALA A 58 8.92 5.58 -6.95
CA ALA A 58 8.80 6.87 -7.63
C ALA A 58 7.33 7.24 -7.87
N ALA A 59 6.50 6.28 -8.31
CA ALA A 59 5.06 6.49 -8.50
C ALA A 59 4.38 6.89 -7.18
N PHE A 60 4.68 6.18 -6.09
CA PHE A 60 4.19 6.50 -4.75
C PHE A 60 4.62 7.90 -4.28
N GLN A 61 5.88 8.28 -4.53
CA GLN A 61 6.36 9.62 -4.17
C GLN A 61 5.79 10.72 -5.07
N ALA A 62 5.42 10.41 -6.32
CA ALA A 62 4.77 11.35 -7.25
C ALA A 62 3.32 11.67 -6.84
N GLU A 63 2.63 10.71 -6.22
CA GLU A 63 1.24 10.88 -5.75
C GLU A 63 1.12 12.06 -4.76
N HIS A 64 2.05 12.17 -3.81
CA HIS A 64 1.98 13.21 -2.78
C HIS A 64 2.01 14.66 -3.32
N PRO A 65 3.00 15.10 -4.12
CA PRO A 65 2.98 16.43 -4.73
C PRO A 65 1.82 16.61 -5.71
N LEU A 66 1.37 15.56 -6.40
CA LEU A 66 0.17 15.61 -7.25
C LEU A 66 -1.08 16.00 -6.43
N VAL A 67 -1.36 15.24 -5.37
CA VAL A 67 -2.51 15.49 -4.48
C VAL A 67 -2.42 16.87 -3.85
N GLN A 68 -1.24 17.29 -3.40
CA GLN A 68 -1.03 18.63 -2.84
C GLN A 68 -1.28 19.74 -3.87
N GLN A 69 -0.81 19.56 -5.10
CA GLN A 69 -1.00 20.52 -6.19
C GLN A 69 -2.47 20.62 -6.58
N ILE A 70 -3.20 19.50 -6.67
CA ILE A 70 -4.65 19.48 -6.93
C ILE A 70 -5.43 20.22 -5.82
N ARG A 71 -5.06 20.00 -4.56
CA ARG A 71 -5.66 20.72 -3.42
C ARG A 71 -5.41 22.22 -3.47
N ARG A 72 -4.23 22.64 -3.93
CA ARG A 72 -3.80 24.04 -4.05
C ARG A 72 -3.96 24.60 -5.46
N ARG A 73 -4.88 24.07 -6.28
CA ARG A 73 -5.05 24.41 -7.71
C ARG A 73 -5.16 25.90 -8.07
N ARG A 74 -5.44 26.80 -7.12
CA ARG A 74 -5.45 28.26 -7.35
C ARG A 74 -4.04 28.88 -7.43
N SER A 75 -3.00 28.16 -7.01
CA SER A 75 -1.61 28.62 -7.04
C SER A 75 -0.71 27.49 -7.51
N LEU A 76 0.02 27.71 -8.59
CA LEU A 76 1.03 26.77 -9.06
C LEU A 76 2.24 26.86 -8.14
N GLN A 77 2.54 25.77 -7.43
CA GLN A 77 3.72 25.71 -6.59
C GLN A 77 4.85 25.06 -7.39
N PRO A 78 5.86 25.83 -7.87
CA PRO A 78 6.89 25.30 -8.77
C PRO A 78 7.65 24.13 -8.14
N ARG A 79 7.82 24.15 -6.80
CA ARG A 79 8.38 23.02 -6.05
C ARG A 79 7.58 21.72 -6.25
N LEU A 80 6.26 21.77 -6.13
CA LEU A 80 5.42 20.56 -6.30
C LEU A 80 5.47 20.06 -7.73
N LEU A 81 5.46 20.97 -8.70
CA LEU A 81 5.57 20.62 -10.13
C LEU A 81 6.92 20.00 -10.46
N LEU A 82 8.02 20.53 -9.90
CA LEU A 82 9.36 19.98 -10.11
C LEU A 82 9.47 18.54 -9.59
N TRP A 83 9.04 18.29 -8.35
CA TRP A 83 9.13 16.96 -7.76
C TRP A 83 8.11 15.98 -8.35
N LEU A 84 6.90 16.44 -8.68
CA LEU A 84 5.94 15.66 -9.45
C LEU A 84 6.51 15.27 -10.81
N GLY A 85 7.14 16.22 -11.52
CA GLY A 85 7.79 15.99 -12.79
C GLY A 85 8.94 15.00 -12.69
N LEU A 86 9.82 15.14 -11.69
CA LEU A 86 10.95 14.23 -11.50
C LEU A 86 10.50 12.81 -11.16
N TYR A 87 9.67 12.64 -10.13
CA TYR A 87 9.19 11.32 -9.71
C TYR A 87 8.30 10.68 -10.78
N GLY A 88 7.42 11.48 -11.40
CA GLY A 88 6.56 11.04 -12.51
C GLY A 88 7.36 10.62 -13.74
N ALA A 89 8.40 11.38 -14.11
CA ALA A 89 9.25 11.02 -15.25
C ALA A 89 10.05 9.74 -15.00
N ILE A 90 10.56 9.52 -13.77
CA ILE A 90 11.22 8.27 -13.40
C ILE A 90 10.23 7.10 -13.48
N ALA A 91 9.05 7.23 -12.88
CA ALA A 91 8.04 6.18 -12.87
C ALA A 91 7.54 5.83 -14.28
N VAL A 92 7.19 6.84 -15.09
CA VAL A 92 6.70 6.65 -16.46
C VAL A 92 7.82 6.16 -17.38
N GLY A 93 9.02 6.73 -17.30
CA GLY A 93 10.15 6.35 -18.16
C GLY A 93 10.62 4.92 -17.93
N LEU A 94 10.88 4.55 -16.67
CA LEU A 94 11.28 3.18 -16.34
C LEU A 94 10.10 2.19 -16.50
N GLY A 95 8.87 2.60 -16.17
CA GLY A 95 7.67 1.80 -16.39
C GLY A 95 7.44 1.51 -17.87
N ALA A 96 7.60 2.49 -18.75
CA ALA A 96 7.51 2.32 -20.20
C ALA A 96 8.62 1.42 -20.74
N LEU A 97 9.86 1.55 -20.23
CA LEU A 97 10.95 0.65 -20.57
C LEU A 97 10.64 -0.81 -20.19
N LEU A 98 10.14 -1.04 -18.98
CA LEU A 98 9.73 -2.38 -18.53
C LEU A 98 8.56 -2.91 -19.37
N ALA A 99 7.55 -2.08 -19.66
CA ALA A 99 6.42 -2.45 -20.50
C ALA A 99 6.81 -2.74 -21.96
N TRP A 100 7.85 -2.08 -22.47
CA TRP A 100 8.41 -2.39 -23.78
C TRP A 100 9.07 -3.78 -23.81
N ARG A 101 9.77 -4.15 -22.72
CA ARG A 101 10.38 -5.49 -22.58
C ARG A 101 9.34 -6.58 -22.31
N SER A 102 8.30 -6.24 -21.55
CA SER A 102 7.23 -7.14 -21.15
C SER A 102 5.86 -6.47 -21.33
N PRO A 103 5.24 -6.60 -22.51
CA PRO A 103 3.93 -5.98 -22.81
C PRO A 103 2.79 -6.43 -21.89
N THR A 104 2.95 -7.55 -21.18
CA THR A 104 2.00 -8.03 -20.16
C THR A 104 1.84 -7.06 -18.98
N LEU A 105 2.75 -6.08 -18.83
CA LEU A 105 2.65 -5.00 -17.83
C LEU A 105 1.68 -3.88 -18.23
N ILE A 106 1.31 -3.77 -19.51
CA ILE A 106 0.44 -2.68 -20.00
C ILE A 106 -0.92 -2.65 -19.27
N PRO A 107 -1.64 -3.79 -19.10
CA PRO A 107 -2.90 -3.79 -18.33
C PRO A 107 -2.74 -3.28 -16.90
N LEU A 108 -1.65 -3.65 -16.21
CA LEU A 108 -1.36 -3.17 -14.85
C LEU A 108 -1.07 -1.67 -14.84
N GLY A 109 -0.32 -1.17 -15.83
CA GLY A 109 -0.07 0.25 -16.00
C GLY A 109 -1.35 1.05 -16.25
N ILE A 110 -2.24 0.57 -17.11
CA ILE A 110 -3.55 1.18 -17.36
C ILE A 110 -4.37 1.21 -16.06
N LEU A 111 -4.44 0.10 -15.34
CA LEU A 111 -5.17 0.02 -14.07
C LEU A 111 -4.59 1.01 -13.03
N ALA A 112 -3.27 1.10 -12.90
CA ALA A 112 -2.62 2.05 -11.99
C ALA A 112 -2.95 3.51 -12.35
N VAL A 113 -2.93 3.87 -13.64
CA VAL A 113 -3.31 5.21 -14.11
C VAL A 113 -4.79 5.49 -13.83
N LEU A 114 -5.68 4.53 -14.06
CA LEU A 114 -7.10 4.67 -13.77
C LEU A 114 -7.34 4.92 -12.28
N VAL A 115 -6.69 4.14 -11.40
CA VAL A 115 -6.83 4.33 -9.95
C VAL A 115 -6.26 5.67 -9.50
N LEU A 116 -5.12 6.11 -10.02
CA LEU A 116 -4.57 7.43 -9.75
C LEU A 116 -5.50 8.57 -10.21
N ALA A 117 -6.15 8.40 -11.37
CA ALA A 117 -7.12 9.38 -11.87
C ALA A 117 -8.37 9.44 -10.98
N LEU A 118 -8.87 8.29 -10.52
CA LEU A 118 -9.97 8.23 -9.56
C LEU A 118 -9.61 8.85 -8.21
N ASP A 119 -8.38 8.64 -7.73
CA ASP A 119 -7.87 9.30 -6.53
C ASP A 119 -7.82 10.82 -6.72
N ALA A 120 -7.19 11.29 -7.78
CA ALA A 120 -7.12 12.70 -8.13
C ALA A 120 -8.52 13.35 -8.23
N LEU A 121 -9.50 12.65 -8.79
CA LEU A 121 -10.89 13.11 -8.86
C LEU A 121 -11.55 13.17 -7.47
N ALA A 122 -11.30 12.18 -6.61
CA ALA A 122 -11.79 12.17 -5.24
C ALA A 122 -11.18 13.31 -4.40
N VAL A 123 -9.89 13.63 -4.61
CA VAL A 123 -9.24 14.84 -4.06
C VAL A 123 -9.99 16.08 -4.51
N LEU A 124 -10.28 16.20 -5.81
CA LEU A 124 -10.92 17.36 -6.41
C LEU A 124 -12.31 17.61 -5.83
N GLN A 125 -13.07 16.52 -5.63
CA GLN A 125 -14.42 16.51 -5.03
C GLN A 125 -14.41 16.64 -3.50
N ARG A 126 -13.25 16.69 -2.84
CA ARG A 126 -13.07 16.75 -1.38
C ARG A 126 -13.69 15.55 -0.62
N ARG A 127 -13.78 14.37 -1.26
CA ARG A 127 -14.39 13.15 -0.69
C ARG A 127 -13.40 12.21 0.02
N GLN A 128 -12.15 12.64 0.23
CA GLN A 128 -11.05 11.77 0.71
C GLN A 128 -11.13 11.26 2.17
N ARG A 129 -12.25 11.41 2.88
CA ARG A 129 -12.37 10.95 4.28
C ARG A 129 -13.13 9.63 4.44
N GLY A 130 -13.69 9.10 3.36
CA GLY A 130 -14.45 7.84 3.38
C GLY A 130 -13.57 6.61 3.56
N LEU A 131 -14.07 5.61 4.28
CA LEU A 131 -13.40 4.30 4.43
C LEU A 131 -13.19 3.64 3.06
N THR A 132 -14.19 3.68 2.18
CA THR A 132 -14.11 3.13 0.83
C THR A 132 -12.92 3.68 0.04
N HIS A 133 -12.64 4.97 0.19
CA HIS A 133 -11.53 5.61 -0.51
C HIS A 133 -10.18 5.16 0.04
N GLU A 134 -10.05 5.05 1.37
CA GLU A 134 -8.85 4.51 2.01
C GLU A 134 -8.62 3.06 1.57
N LEU A 135 -9.67 2.23 1.49
CA LEU A 135 -9.57 0.85 0.99
C LEU A 135 -9.14 0.78 -0.48
N ILE A 136 -9.68 1.64 -1.36
CA ILE A 136 -9.26 1.73 -2.76
C ILE A 136 -7.79 2.13 -2.85
N ALA A 137 -7.34 3.10 -2.06
CA ALA A 137 -5.94 3.54 -2.05
C ALA A 137 -4.99 2.42 -1.64
N PHE A 138 -5.32 1.65 -0.59
CA PHE A 138 -4.50 0.49 -0.20
C PHE A 138 -4.56 -0.65 -1.23
N GLY A 139 -5.70 -0.87 -1.88
CA GLY A 139 -5.79 -1.80 -3.01
C GLY A 139 -4.93 -1.38 -4.19
N ALA A 140 -4.84 -0.08 -4.46
CA ALA A 140 -3.95 0.50 -5.48
C ALA A 140 -2.48 0.26 -5.14
N VAL A 141 -2.10 0.54 -3.89
CA VAL A 141 -0.75 0.31 -3.38
C VAL A 141 -0.37 -1.17 -3.46
N ALA A 142 -1.31 -2.07 -3.18
CA ALA A 142 -1.10 -3.51 -3.29
C ALA A 142 -0.87 -4.00 -4.73
N LEU A 143 -1.20 -3.22 -5.77
CA LEU A 143 -0.85 -3.55 -7.17
C LEU A 143 0.66 -3.65 -7.40
N ALA A 144 1.48 -3.14 -6.48
CA ALA A 144 2.92 -3.36 -6.49
C ALA A 144 3.29 -4.86 -6.47
N GLY A 145 2.45 -5.73 -5.89
CA GLY A 145 2.63 -7.18 -5.89
C GLY A 145 2.53 -7.79 -7.30
N PRO A 146 1.37 -7.72 -7.97
CA PRO A 146 1.24 -8.15 -9.36
C PRO A 146 2.29 -7.55 -10.29
N PHE A 147 2.62 -6.28 -10.10
CA PHE A 147 3.65 -5.62 -10.90
C PHE A 147 5.02 -6.29 -10.72
N ALA A 148 5.44 -6.54 -9.48
CA ALA A 148 6.70 -7.25 -9.20
C ALA A 148 6.68 -8.69 -9.71
N TRP A 149 5.55 -9.40 -9.54
CA TRP A 149 5.35 -10.75 -10.05
C TRP A 149 5.55 -10.79 -11.57
N THR A 150 4.78 -10.00 -12.31
CA THR A 150 4.81 -10.00 -13.79
C THR A 150 6.14 -9.52 -14.36
N VAL A 151 6.86 -8.63 -13.67
CA VAL A 151 8.23 -8.27 -14.07
C VAL A 151 9.19 -9.46 -13.91
N GLY A 152 9.06 -10.24 -12.83
CA GLY A 152 9.95 -11.36 -12.55
C GLY A 152 9.63 -12.63 -13.35
N SER A 153 8.34 -12.91 -13.60
CA SER A 153 7.89 -14.11 -14.33
C SER A 153 7.72 -13.87 -15.84
N GLY A 154 7.47 -12.63 -16.26
CA GLY A 154 7.08 -12.27 -17.63
C GLY A 154 5.60 -12.51 -17.95
N SER A 155 4.85 -13.09 -17.02
CA SER A 155 3.44 -13.50 -17.18
C SER A 155 2.54 -12.82 -16.14
N LEU A 156 1.28 -12.58 -16.49
CA LEU A 156 0.25 -12.16 -15.53
C LEU A 156 -0.58 -13.39 -15.15
N GLU A 157 -0.15 -14.06 -14.09
CA GLU A 157 -0.74 -15.31 -13.62
C GLU A 157 -1.92 -15.06 -12.65
N PRO A 158 -2.93 -15.94 -12.60
CA PRO A 158 -4.05 -15.83 -11.66
C PRO A 158 -3.61 -15.70 -10.18
N GLU A 159 -2.53 -16.36 -9.80
CA GLU A 159 -1.92 -16.37 -8.47
C GLU A 159 -1.47 -14.95 -8.07
N ALA A 160 -0.96 -14.17 -9.02
CA ALA A 160 -0.59 -12.77 -8.78
C ALA A 160 -1.82 -11.92 -8.38
N ALA A 161 -2.97 -12.19 -8.99
CA ALA A 161 -4.23 -11.54 -8.62
C ALA A 161 -4.74 -12.02 -7.25
N GLY A 162 -4.55 -13.30 -6.91
CA GLY A 162 -4.80 -13.84 -5.58
C GLY A 162 -3.99 -13.11 -4.51
N LEU A 163 -2.68 -12.98 -4.68
CA LEU A 163 -1.79 -12.25 -3.78
C LEU A 163 -2.15 -10.76 -3.67
N TRP A 164 -2.56 -10.13 -4.77
CA TRP A 164 -3.07 -8.76 -4.73
C TRP A 164 -4.32 -8.64 -3.85
N GLY A 165 -5.27 -9.56 -4.03
CA GLY A 165 -6.46 -9.64 -3.18
C GLY A 165 -6.10 -9.82 -1.71
N LEU A 166 -5.21 -10.77 -1.41
CA LEU A 166 -4.74 -11.06 -0.05
C LEU A 166 -4.07 -9.84 0.61
N CYS A 167 -3.13 -9.18 -0.07
CA CYS A 167 -2.48 -7.96 0.42
C CYS A 167 -3.51 -6.84 0.64
N SER A 168 -4.42 -6.64 -0.32
CA SER A 168 -5.47 -5.62 -0.23
C SER A 168 -6.38 -5.86 0.99
N LEU A 169 -6.78 -7.10 1.24
CA LEU A 169 -7.60 -7.47 2.39
C LEU A 169 -6.84 -7.33 3.72
N TYR A 170 -5.57 -7.73 3.76
CA TYR A 170 -4.73 -7.59 4.95
C TYR A 170 -4.57 -6.12 5.36
N PHE A 171 -4.16 -5.26 4.42
CA PHE A 171 -3.98 -3.84 4.70
C PHE A 171 -5.32 -3.12 4.88
N GLY A 172 -6.37 -3.53 4.14
CA GLY A 172 -7.72 -3.02 4.32
C GLY A 172 -8.27 -3.25 5.73
N SER A 173 -8.09 -4.45 6.27
CA SER A 173 -8.45 -4.76 7.66
C SER A 173 -7.71 -3.88 8.68
N SER A 174 -6.44 -3.56 8.40
CA SER A 174 -5.63 -2.65 9.22
C SER A 174 -6.19 -1.21 9.19
N VAL A 175 -6.61 -0.73 8.02
CA VAL A 175 -7.28 0.57 7.86
C VAL A 175 -8.59 0.63 8.66
N VAL A 176 -9.42 -0.42 8.58
CA VAL A 176 -10.68 -0.49 9.32
C VAL A 176 -10.44 -0.43 10.83
N LEU A 177 -9.46 -1.18 11.35
CA LEU A 177 -9.08 -1.15 12.76
C LEU A 177 -8.56 0.23 13.20
N LEU A 178 -7.74 0.88 12.38
CA LEU A 178 -7.28 2.25 12.64
C LEU A 178 -8.44 3.26 12.65
N LYS A 179 -9.49 3.01 11.86
CA LYS A 179 -10.69 3.86 11.84
C LYS A 179 -11.52 3.69 13.11
N VAL A 180 -11.75 2.44 13.55
CA VAL A 180 -12.40 2.14 14.84
C VAL A 180 -11.61 2.69 16.04
N ARG A 181 -10.27 2.75 15.92
CA ARG A 181 -9.42 3.42 16.90
C ARG A 181 -9.67 4.93 16.94
N ARG A 182 -9.74 5.57 15.77
CA ARG A 182 -9.82 7.03 15.65
C ARG A 182 -11.20 7.57 16.03
N ASP A 183 -12.26 6.83 15.71
CA ASP A 183 -13.64 7.22 15.95
C ASP A 183 -14.24 6.39 17.07
N ALA A 184 -14.36 6.97 18.27
CA ALA A 184 -14.91 6.27 19.43
C ALA A 184 -16.40 5.91 19.25
N ALA A 185 -17.13 6.70 18.46
CA ALA A 185 -18.54 6.47 18.16
C ALA A 185 -18.72 5.35 17.12
N ALA A 186 -17.70 5.07 16.31
CA ALA A 186 -17.67 3.88 15.49
C ALA A 186 -17.55 2.66 16.42
N GLY A 187 -18.64 1.90 16.54
CA GLY A 187 -18.64 0.62 17.25
C GLY A 187 -17.71 -0.41 16.59
N ILE A 188 -17.61 -1.59 17.18
CA ILE A 188 -16.77 -2.68 16.66
C ILE A 188 -17.38 -3.41 15.45
N ALA A 189 -18.69 -3.24 15.21
CA ALA A 189 -19.43 -3.96 14.18
C ALA A 189 -18.81 -3.83 12.76
N PRO A 190 -18.40 -2.64 12.28
CA PRO A 190 -17.75 -2.51 10.98
C PRO A 190 -16.45 -3.32 10.86
N ALA A 191 -15.66 -3.40 11.94
CA ALA A 191 -14.44 -4.21 11.95
C ALA A 191 -14.74 -5.71 11.88
N LEU A 192 -15.77 -6.17 12.62
CA LEU A 192 -16.20 -7.57 12.57
C LEU A 192 -16.77 -7.94 11.20
N MET A 193 -17.62 -7.08 10.62
CA MET A 193 -18.18 -7.30 9.29
C MET A 193 -17.10 -7.32 8.20
N ALA A 194 -16.17 -6.36 8.23
CA ALA A 194 -15.06 -6.33 7.29
C ALA A 194 -14.15 -7.55 7.45
N GLY A 195 -13.84 -7.95 8.68
CA GLY A 195 -13.05 -9.14 8.98
C GLY A 195 -13.72 -10.43 8.48
N ALA A 196 -15.02 -10.58 8.71
CA ALA A 196 -15.80 -11.73 8.23
C ALA A 196 -15.86 -11.79 6.69
N LEU A 197 -16.13 -10.66 6.04
CA LEU A 197 -16.13 -10.57 4.57
C LEU A 197 -14.75 -10.89 4.00
N ALA A 198 -13.69 -10.31 4.56
CA ALA A 198 -12.34 -10.58 4.10
C ALA A 198 -11.94 -12.05 4.30
N THR A 199 -12.36 -12.67 5.41
CA THR A 199 -12.15 -14.12 5.63
C THR A 199 -12.87 -14.94 4.57
N ALA A 200 -14.13 -14.61 4.26
CA ALA A 200 -14.88 -15.29 3.22
C ALA A 200 -14.22 -15.15 1.84
N LEU A 201 -13.71 -13.95 1.51
CA LEU A 201 -13.00 -13.69 0.25
C LEU A 201 -11.67 -14.44 0.16
N VAL A 202 -10.90 -14.53 1.25
CA VAL A 202 -9.66 -15.33 1.30
C VAL A 202 -9.98 -16.82 1.13
N SER A 203 -11.00 -17.33 1.83
CA SER A 203 -11.45 -18.72 1.68
C SER A 203 -11.93 -19.02 0.27
N ALA A 204 -12.64 -18.08 -0.38
CA ALA A 204 -13.05 -18.21 -1.77
C ALA A 204 -11.85 -18.21 -2.72
N GLY A 205 -10.87 -17.33 -2.50
CA GLY A 205 -9.62 -17.30 -3.28
C GLY A 205 -8.85 -18.62 -3.19
N TRP A 206 -8.76 -19.20 -2.00
CA TRP A 206 -8.19 -20.53 -1.79
C TRP A 206 -8.97 -21.62 -2.53
N TRP A 207 -10.30 -21.64 -2.37
CA TRP A 207 -11.15 -22.64 -3.02
C TRP A 207 -11.10 -22.57 -4.57
N LEU A 208 -10.94 -21.37 -5.12
CA LEU A 208 -10.78 -21.14 -6.56
C LEU A 208 -9.36 -21.41 -7.08
N GLY A 209 -8.42 -21.80 -6.21
CA GLY A 209 -7.02 -22.03 -6.59
C GLY A 209 -6.22 -20.76 -6.88
N LEU A 210 -6.73 -19.58 -6.48
CA LEU A 210 -6.00 -18.30 -6.61
C LEU A 210 -4.98 -18.11 -5.48
N LEU A 211 -5.15 -18.83 -4.36
CA LEU A 211 -4.27 -18.78 -3.20
C LEU A 211 -3.85 -20.18 -2.77
N GLN A 212 -2.57 -20.32 -2.42
CA GLN A 212 -2.07 -21.52 -1.76
C GLN A 212 -2.57 -21.61 -0.30
N PRO A 213 -2.65 -22.80 0.31
CA PRO A 213 -3.10 -22.95 1.69
C PRO A 213 -2.31 -22.10 2.69
N PHE A 214 -0.98 -22.02 2.53
CA PHE A 214 -0.12 -21.21 3.40
C PHE A 214 -0.33 -19.70 3.21
N GLU A 215 -0.62 -19.25 1.98
CA GLU A 215 -0.96 -17.85 1.71
C GLU A 215 -2.30 -17.47 2.36
N ALA A 216 -3.31 -18.34 2.25
CA ALA A 216 -4.59 -18.16 2.93
C ALA A 216 -4.41 -18.13 4.46
N LEU A 217 -3.57 -19.00 5.02
CA LEU A 217 -3.22 -19.00 6.44
C LEU A 217 -2.49 -17.73 6.88
N ALA A 218 -1.75 -17.05 5.99
CA ALA A 218 -1.11 -15.78 6.31
C ALA A 218 -2.12 -14.69 6.70
N TYR A 219 -3.36 -14.73 6.17
CA TYR A 219 -4.43 -13.84 6.60
C TYR A 219 -4.82 -14.05 8.08
N GLY A 220 -4.51 -15.21 8.66
CA GLY A 220 -4.63 -15.46 10.09
C GLY A 220 -3.88 -14.44 10.96
N VAL A 221 -2.78 -13.85 10.45
CA VAL A 221 -2.08 -12.75 11.14
C VAL A 221 -2.98 -11.54 11.34
N ALA A 222 -3.79 -11.18 10.33
CA ALA A 222 -4.75 -10.08 10.45
C ALA A 222 -5.88 -10.41 11.44
N LEU A 223 -6.37 -11.65 11.45
CA LEU A 223 -7.42 -12.10 12.36
C LEU A 223 -6.94 -12.10 13.82
N LEU A 224 -5.76 -12.65 14.08
CA LEU A 224 -5.16 -12.67 15.41
C LEU A 224 -4.88 -11.24 15.91
N LYS A 225 -4.32 -10.38 15.03
CA LYS A 225 -4.13 -8.96 15.33
C LYS A 225 -5.46 -8.27 15.66
N GLY A 226 -6.47 -8.47 14.82
CA GLY A 226 -7.80 -7.88 14.99
C GLY A 226 -8.45 -8.32 16.30
N ALA A 227 -8.48 -9.61 16.60
CA ALA A 227 -9.02 -10.15 17.83
C ALA A 227 -8.28 -9.59 19.06
N TRP A 228 -6.95 -9.57 19.03
CA TRP A 228 -6.13 -9.03 20.11
C TRP A 228 -6.40 -7.53 20.34
N LEU A 229 -6.39 -6.71 19.28
CA LEU A 229 -6.65 -5.27 19.39
C LEU A 229 -8.07 -4.96 19.83
N LEU A 230 -9.08 -5.66 19.30
CA LEU A 230 -10.48 -5.45 19.69
C LEU A 230 -10.74 -5.88 21.14
N SER A 231 -10.08 -6.93 21.63
CA SER A 231 -10.14 -7.31 23.06
C SER A 231 -9.52 -6.27 24.00
N ARG A 232 -8.68 -5.37 23.47
CA ARG A 232 -7.98 -4.32 24.21
C ARG A 232 -8.24 -2.94 23.59
N LEU A 233 -9.49 -2.69 23.20
CA LEU A 233 -9.86 -1.51 22.42
C LEU A 233 -9.55 -0.18 23.13
N GLU A 234 -9.88 -0.06 24.42
CA GLU A 234 -9.63 1.18 25.18
C GLU A 234 -8.13 1.51 25.34
N PRO A 235 -7.26 0.56 25.73
CA PRO A 235 -5.80 0.74 25.65
C PRO A 235 -5.30 1.07 24.23
N TYR A 236 -5.90 0.48 23.20
CA TYR A 236 -5.50 0.70 21.82
C TYR A 236 -5.85 2.12 21.32
N ARG A 237 -7.03 2.63 21.70
CA ARG A 237 -7.48 4.01 21.43
C ARG A 237 -6.56 5.05 22.05
N SER A 238 -6.12 4.82 23.28
CA SER A 238 -5.23 5.72 24.03
C SER A 238 -3.72 5.54 23.71
N ALA A 239 -3.33 4.49 22.98
CA ALA A 239 -1.93 4.24 22.64
C ALA A 239 -1.32 5.36 21.78
N SER A 240 -0.03 5.64 21.99
CA SER A 240 0.72 6.61 21.18
C SER A 240 0.82 6.16 19.71
N ILE A 241 0.86 7.14 18.80
CA ILE A 241 0.94 6.88 17.35
C ILE A 241 2.15 6.00 17.00
N GLY A 242 3.29 6.23 17.66
CA GLY A 242 4.50 5.42 17.45
C GLY A 242 4.32 3.95 17.82
N ARG A 243 3.63 3.64 18.93
CA ARG A 243 3.36 2.26 19.34
C ARG A 243 2.42 1.56 18.35
N VAL A 244 1.40 2.27 17.88
CA VAL A 244 0.48 1.76 16.86
C VAL A 244 1.21 1.48 15.55
N ALA A 245 2.03 2.43 15.09
CA ALA A 245 2.84 2.24 13.88
C ALA A 245 3.80 1.05 14.00
N ALA A 246 4.40 0.82 15.18
CA ALA A 246 5.26 -0.33 15.44
C ALA A 246 4.49 -1.65 15.38
N ILE A 247 3.30 -1.74 15.99
CA ILE A 247 2.44 -2.93 15.94
C ILE A 247 2.02 -3.23 14.49
N GLU A 248 1.55 -2.21 13.75
CA GLU A 248 1.15 -2.38 12.35
C GLU A 248 2.33 -2.83 11.49
N SER A 249 3.51 -2.26 11.68
CA SER A 249 4.72 -2.66 10.94
C SER A 249 5.16 -4.08 11.27
N ALA A 250 5.21 -4.44 12.56
CA ALA A 250 5.63 -5.76 13.01
C ALA A 250 4.68 -6.85 12.50
N THR A 251 3.38 -6.62 12.56
CA THR A 251 2.39 -7.57 12.05
C THR A 251 2.39 -7.64 10.52
N ALA A 252 2.71 -6.55 9.81
CA ALA A 252 2.87 -6.57 8.35
C ALA A 252 4.11 -7.36 7.92
N LEU A 253 5.22 -7.24 8.66
CA LEU A 253 6.41 -8.07 8.46
C LEU A 253 6.14 -9.55 8.78
N LEU A 254 5.41 -9.84 9.85
CA LEU A 254 5.00 -11.21 10.15
C LEU A 254 4.11 -11.79 9.04
N PHE A 255 3.14 -11.01 8.55
CA PHE A 255 2.32 -11.38 7.40
C PHE A 255 3.18 -11.66 6.16
N LEU A 256 4.14 -10.79 5.83
CA LEU A 256 5.08 -11.00 4.73
C LEU A 256 5.82 -12.32 4.86
N VAL A 257 6.38 -12.62 6.03
CA VAL A 257 7.13 -13.86 6.27
C VAL A 257 6.24 -15.08 6.07
N VAL A 258 5.05 -15.12 6.68
CA VAL A 258 4.14 -16.26 6.57
C VAL A 258 3.64 -16.45 5.13
N ALA A 259 3.28 -15.36 4.44
CA ALA A 259 2.84 -15.42 3.06
C ALA A 259 3.98 -15.85 2.11
N ALA A 260 5.19 -15.30 2.30
CA ALA A 260 6.35 -15.65 1.47
C ALA A 260 6.75 -17.13 1.63
N LEU A 261 6.56 -17.73 2.81
CA LEU A 261 6.77 -19.17 3.01
C LEU A 261 5.79 -20.03 2.19
N GLY A 262 4.58 -19.54 1.93
CA GLY A 262 3.61 -20.22 1.07
C GLY A 262 3.93 -20.13 -0.40
N VAL A 263 4.64 -19.06 -0.78
CA VAL A 263 4.98 -18.73 -2.15
C VAL A 263 6.32 -19.35 -2.57
N LEU A 264 7.29 -19.49 -1.66
CA LEU A 264 8.62 -20.03 -1.97
C LEU A 264 8.59 -21.53 -2.30
N PRO A 265 9.44 -22.01 -3.22
CA PRO A 265 9.45 -23.42 -3.59
C PRO A 265 10.01 -24.26 -2.45
N ALA A 266 9.43 -25.45 -2.24
CA ALA A 266 9.81 -26.35 -1.15
C ALA A 266 11.26 -26.87 -1.26
N THR A 267 11.84 -26.83 -2.45
CA THR A 267 13.21 -27.23 -2.74
C THR A 267 13.91 -26.17 -3.56
N LEU A 268 15.06 -25.70 -3.09
CA LEU A 268 15.98 -24.92 -3.91
C LEU A 268 16.56 -25.90 -4.96
N GLU A 269 16.11 -25.82 -6.21
CA GLU A 269 16.80 -26.52 -7.27
C GLU A 269 18.25 -26.01 -7.34
N PRO A 270 19.25 -26.91 -7.45
CA PRO A 270 20.63 -26.50 -7.56
C PRO A 270 20.79 -25.61 -8.79
N LEU A 271 21.35 -24.41 -8.61
CA LEU A 271 21.69 -23.49 -9.69
C LEU A 271 22.62 -24.20 -10.67
N GLY A 272 22.09 -24.57 -11.84
CA GLY A 272 22.83 -25.12 -12.98
C GLY A 272 23.49 -24.05 -13.83
#